data_AF-A0A8T0J6A0-F1
#
_entry.id   AF-A0A8T0J6A0-F1
#
_cell.length_a   1.000
_cell.length_b   1.000
_cell.length_c   1.000
_cell.angle_alpha   90.00
_cell.angle_beta   90.00
_cell.angle_gamma   90.00
#
_symmetry.space_group_name_H-M   'P 1'
#
loop_
_entity.id
_entity.type
_entity.pdbx_description
1 polymer ?
#
loop_
_entity_poly.entity_id
_entity_poly.type
_entity_poly.pdbx_seq_one_letter_code
_entity_poly.pdbx_strand_id
1 'polypeptide(L)'
;MMKMAATTGTMQKQLVLAVLMVALCALPSALGGGGSGTGHITFYGTPNGGGQASRGACGYQNTYALGYGSMTAALSSPLYQGGAACGACFQLTCMRIRETKTAKNWCWSYSRSITVTATNLCPPGSRDGWCNPPRNHFDLPYPAYLSLAKREGGVAPVTWRRVPCRKRGGIRFTVGGNPWFFMILIHNVGGAGDVRSVKIGCPYTGWVPMYRNWGALWTVRRQMRGQLSFLITTSDGRSVVARNAVGKYWKFGQTWECGAQFR
;
A
#
# COMPACT_ATOMS: atom_id res chain seq x y z
N MET A 1 14.06 -73.03 -18.64
CA MET A 1 14.87 -72.00 -17.96
C MET A 1 14.43 -70.63 -18.48
N MET A 2 13.64 -69.88 -17.70
CA MET A 2 13.26 -68.50 -18.05
C MET A 2 13.32 -67.69 -16.77
N LYS A 3 14.37 -66.86 -16.64
CA LYS A 3 14.55 -65.93 -15.53
C LYS A 3 13.79 -64.65 -15.84
N MET A 4 12.80 -64.30 -15.02
CA MET A 4 12.26 -62.94 -14.97
C MET A 4 13.29 -62.03 -14.32
N ALA A 5 13.72 -60.99 -15.03
CA ALA A 5 14.56 -59.93 -14.50
C ALA A 5 13.69 -58.75 -14.06
N ALA A 6 13.92 -58.29 -12.83
CA ALA A 6 13.17 -57.26 -12.15
C ALA A 6 13.41 -55.85 -12.73
N THR A 7 12.33 -55.15 -13.09
CA THR A 7 12.28 -53.72 -13.47
C THR A 7 11.95 -52.85 -12.25
N THR A 8 12.71 -52.97 -11.16
CA THR A 8 12.48 -52.21 -9.92
C THR A 8 13.27 -50.90 -9.84
N GLY A 9 14.20 -50.63 -10.77
CA GLY A 9 15.10 -49.47 -10.69
C GLY A 9 14.58 -48.14 -11.27
N THR A 10 13.61 -48.17 -12.19
CA THR A 10 13.19 -46.99 -12.96
C THR A 10 12.07 -46.20 -12.28
N MET A 11 11.15 -46.88 -11.59
CA MET A 11 9.99 -46.26 -10.94
C MET A 11 10.41 -45.41 -9.72
N GLN A 12 11.45 -45.82 -9.00
CA GLN A 12 11.92 -45.14 -7.80
C GLN A 12 12.66 -43.83 -8.11
N LYS A 13 13.35 -43.73 -9.25
CA LYS A 13 13.99 -42.49 -9.71
C LYS A 13 12.98 -41.44 -10.19
N GLN A 14 11.88 -41.86 -10.81
CA GLN A 14 10.82 -40.93 -11.24
C GLN A 14 10.02 -40.35 -10.07
N LEU A 15 9.79 -41.14 -9.01
CA LEU A 15 9.10 -40.68 -7.80
C LEU A 15 9.92 -39.61 -7.05
N VAL A 16 11.24 -39.79 -6.93
CA VAL A 16 12.13 -38.83 -6.25
C VAL A 16 12.19 -37.49 -7.01
N LEU A 17 12.22 -37.53 -8.35
CA LEU A 17 12.24 -36.32 -9.18
C LEU A 17 10.92 -35.53 -9.09
N ALA A 18 9.78 -36.24 -9.04
CA ALA A 18 8.46 -35.63 -8.87
C ALA A 18 8.30 -34.98 -7.48
N VAL A 19 8.80 -35.61 -6.42
CA VAL A 19 8.78 -35.05 -5.05
C VAL A 19 9.69 -33.82 -4.95
N LEU A 20 10.84 -33.79 -5.64
CA LEU A 20 11.71 -32.61 -5.69
C LEU A 20 11.06 -31.42 -6.43
N MET A 21 10.31 -31.68 -7.50
CA MET A 21 9.58 -30.66 -8.27
C MET A 21 8.36 -30.11 -7.51
N VAL A 22 7.65 -30.94 -6.75
CA VAL A 22 6.52 -30.50 -5.90
C VAL A 22 7.03 -29.72 -4.68
N ALA A 23 8.18 -30.09 -4.12
CA ALA A 23 8.82 -29.34 -3.03
C ALA A 23 9.34 -27.95 -3.46
N LEU A 24 9.70 -27.77 -4.74
CA LEU A 24 10.08 -26.45 -5.27
C LEU A 24 8.90 -25.51 -5.52
N CYS A 25 7.68 -26.04 -5.65
CA CYS A 25 6.45 -25.25 -5.84
C CYS A 25 5.76 -24.86 -4.52
N ALA A 26 6.24 -25.36 -3.38
CA ALA A 26 5.70 -25.03 -2.05
C ALA A 26 6.61 -24.08 -1.27
N LEU A 27 7.39 -23.24 -1.96
CA LEU A 27 7.90 -22.02 -1.33
C LEU A 27 6.69 -21.14 -1.01
N PRO A 28 6.42 -20.81 0.27
CA PRO A 28 5.55 -19.69 0.56
C PRO A 28 6.19 -18.50 -0.16
N SER A 29 5.43 -17.79 -0.97
CA SER A 29 5.81 -16.48 -1.49
C SER A 29 6.06 -15.56 -0.31
N ALA A 30 7.23 -15.64 0.29
CA ALA A 30 7.78 -14.69 1.24
C ALA A 30 8.30 -13.44 0.50
N LEU A 31 7.66 -13.08 -0.62
CA LEU A 31 7.82 -11.79 -1.28
C LEU A 31 6.95 -10.78 -0.56
N GLY A 32 7.28 -10.54 0.71
CA GLY A 32 6.92 -9.31 1.38
C GLY A 32 7.70 -8.17 0.72
N GLY A 33 7.06 -7.44 -0.18
CA GLY A 33 7.51 -6.14 -0.66
C GLY A 33 8.31 -6.15 -1.97
N GLY A 34 7.63 -5.96 -3.10
CA GLY A 34 8.32 -5.63 -4.35
C GLY A 34 7.54 -5.77 -5.66
N GLY A 35 6.25 -5.43 -5.71
CA GLY A 35 5.51 -5.44 -6.99
C GLY A 35 6.07 -4.42 -7.99
N SER A 36 6.12 -4.78 -9.27
CA SER A 36 6.42 -3.86 -10.38
C SER A 36 5.60 -4.21 -11.61
N GLY A 37 5.44 -3.26 -12.51
CA GLY A 37 4.75 -3.50 -13.78
C GLY A 37 4.62 -2.26 -14.63
N THR A 38 3.73 -2.34 -15.62
CA THR A 38 3.28 -1.19 -16.40
C THR A 38 1.90 -0.74 -15.94
N GLY A 39 1.55 0.49 -16.28
CA GLY A 39 0.25 1.07 -15.98
C GLY A 39 0.06 2.41 -16.67
N HIS A 40 -1.00 3.11 -16.30
CA HIS A 40 -1.27 4.46 -16.78
C HIS A 40 -1.39 5.42 -15.60
N ILE A 41 -1.11 6.69 -15.87
CA ILE A 41 -1.42 7.80 -14.97
C ILE A 41 -2.47 8.70 -15.62
N THR A 42 -3.44 9.16 -14.84
CA THR A 42 -4.30 10.32 -15.15
C THR A 42 -4.18 11.32 -14.01
N PHE A 43 -5.00 12.37 -14.03
CA PHE A 43 -5.05 13.30 -12.93
C PHE A 43 -6.45 13.75 -12.54
N TYR A 44 -6.57 14.18 -11.29
CA TYR A 44 -7.77 14.79 -10.72
C TYR A 44 -7.44 16.04 -9.87
N GLY A 45 -8.49 16.78 -9.53
CA GLY A 45 -8.41 17.99 -8.72
C GLY A 45 -7.91 19.20 -9.51
N THR A 46 -7.63 20.28 -8.79
CA THR A 46 -7.22 21.57 -9.38
C THR A 46 -5.70 21.75 -9.37
N PRO A 47 -5.17 22.67 -10.20
CA PRO A 47 -3.73 22.96 -10.25
C PRO A 47 -3.08 23.28 -8.91
N ASN A 48 -3.83 23.85 -7.97
CA ASN A 48 -3.35 24.26 -6.65
C ASN A 48 -3.43 23.15 -5.59
N GLY A 49 -3.82 21.93 -5.95
CA GLY A 49 -4.07 20.88 -4.96
C GLY A 49 -5.52 20.80 -4.46
N GLY A 50 -6.39 21.71 -4.92
CA GLY A 50 -7.78 21.80 -4.47
C GLY A 50 -8.63 20.61 -4.94
N GLY A 51 -9.60 20.20 -4.12
CA GLY A 51 -10.45 19.03 -4.36
C GLY A 51 -9.84 17.69 -3.92
N GLN A 52 -8.60 17.68 -3.43
CA GLN A 52 -7.89 16.50 -2.93
C GLN A 52 -8.12 16.26 -1.43
N ALA A 53 -8.75 17.22 -0.74
CA ALA A 53 -8.73 17.36 0.71
C ALA A 53 -9.86 16.65 1.47
N SER A 54 -10.68 15.84 0.80
CA SER A 54 -11.89 15.27 1.41
C SER A 54 -12.09 13.80 1.06
N ARG A 55 -11.70 12.93 2.00
CA ARG A 55 -12.12 11.51 2.11
C ARG A 55 -11.50 10.53 1.11
N GLY A 56 -10.16 10.41 1.14
CA GLY A 56 -9.50 9.29 0.47
C GLY A 56 -9.90 7.93 1.06
N ALA A 57 -10.05 6.91 0.22
CA ALA A 57 -10.44 5.55 0.60
C ALA A 57 -9.49 4.89 1.63
N CYS A 58 -8.30 5.44 1.84
CA CYS A 58 -7.40 4.99 2.91
C CYS A 58 -7.72 5.54 4.31
N GLY A 59 -8.73 6.39 4.46
CA GLY A 59 -9.04 7.08 5.73
C GLY A 59 -8.18 8.32 5.99
N TYR A 60 -7.26 8.65 5.08
CA TYR A 60 -6.48 9.89 5.11
C TYR A 60 -7.37 11.05 4.63
N GLN A 61 -8.05 11.69 5.58
CA GLN A 61 -9.09 12.69 5.28
C GLN A 61 -8.54 13.86 4.45
N ASN A 62 -7.41 14.43 4.86
CA ASN A 62 -6.71 15.52 4.17
C ASN A 62 -5.20 15.19 4.07
N THR A 63 -4.72 14.95 2.85
CA THR A 63 -3.33 14.54 2.62
C THR A 63 -2.31 15.62 2.95
N TYR A 64 -2.65 16.89 2.80
CA TYR A 64 -1.77 18.02 3.16
C TYR A 64 -1.62 18.13 4.68
N ALA A 65 -2.74 18.13 5.42
CA ALA A 65 -2.73 18.19 6.88
C ALA A 65 -2.00 16.99 7.50
N LEU A 66 -2.07 15.82 6.85
CA LEU A 66 -1.37 14.61 7.28
C LEU A 66 0.11 14.53 6.84
N GLY A 67 0.59 15.52 6.08
CA GLY A 67 1.99 15.63 5.65
C GLY A 67 2.36 14.82 4.41
N TYR A 68 1.39 14.27 3.68
CA TYR A 68 1.62 13.59 2.40
C TYR A 68 1.72 14.56 1.21
N GLY A 69 1.06 15.72 1.30
CA GLY A 69 1.02 16.71 0.21
C GLY A 69 0.32 16.18 -1.04
N SER A 70 0.82 16.60 -2.22
CA SER A 70 0.30 16.22 -3.54
C SER A 70 0.95 14.98 -4.14
N MET A 71 2.07 14.49 -3.58
CA MET A 71 2.77 13.30 -4.09
C MET A 71 2.08 12.02 -3.62
N THR A 72 0.82 11.88 -4.02
CA THR A 72 -0.07 10.78 -3.65
C THR A 72 -0.75 10.19 -4.88
N ALA A 73 -1.48 9.10 -4.73
CA ALA A 73 -2.22 8.47 -5.82
C ALA A 73 -3.52 7.82 -5.32
N ALA A 74 -4.56 7.93 -6.14
CA ALA A 74 -5.71 7.05 -6.13
C ALA A 74 -5.41 5.84 -7.01
N LEU A 75 -5.32 4.66 -6.40
CA LEU A 75 -4.96 3.41 -7.09
C LEU A 75 -6.20 2.75 -7.71
N SER A 76 -6.09 2.15 -8.90
CA SER A 76 -7.14 1.24 -9.38
C SER A 76 -7.29 0.03 -8.45
N SER A 77 -8.44 -0.64 -8.52
CA SER A 77 -8.75 -1.79 -7.65
C SER A 77 -7.65 -2.88 -7.62
N PRO A 78 -7.03 -3.29 -8.75
CA PRO A 78 -5.94 -4.27 -8.73
C PRO A 78 -4.73 -3.86 -7.87
N LEU A 79 -4.41 -2.56 -7.85
CA LEU A 79 -3.31 -2.01 -7.05
C LEU A 79 -3.74 -1.68 -5.62
N TYR A 80 -4.98 -1.23 -5.42
CA TYR A 80 -5.52 -0.83 -4.12
C TYR A 80 -5.71 -2.01 -3.16
N GLN A 81 -6.04 -3.20 -3.69
CA GLN A 81 -6.18 -4.46 -2.94
C GLN A 81 -7.08 -4.33 -1.71
N GLY A 82 -8.26 -3.73 -1.87
CA GLY A 82 -9.22 -3.55 -0.76
C GLY A 82 -8.70 -2.67 0.39
N GLY A 83 -7.68 -1.84 0.13
CA GLY A 83 -7.05 -0.97 1.13
C GLY A 83 -5.80 -1.58 1.76
N ALA A 84 -5.40 -2.79 1.38
CA ALA A 84 -4.15 -3.39 1.82
C ALA A 84 -2.93 -2.56 1.36
N ALA A 85 -3.02 -1.85 0.23
CA ALA A 85 -1.94 -1.00 -0.27
C ALA A 85 -1.92 0.41 0.37
N CYS A 86 -2.84 0.76 1.26
CA CYS A 86 -2.88 2.09 1.86
C CYS A 86 -1.60 2.43 2.62
N GLY A 87 -0.96 3.54 2.25
CA GLY A 87 0.34 3.96 2.79
C GLY A 87 1.55 3.46 2.00
N ALA A 88 1.39 2.51 1.07
CA ALA A 88 2.48 2.04 0.21
C ALA A 88 3.03 3.15 -0.70
N CYS A 89 4.33 3.10 -0.99
CA CYS A 89 4.97 4.00 -1.92
C CYS A 89 5.31 3.32 -3.24
N PHE A 90 5.10 4.05 -4.33
CA PHE A 90 5.35 3.60 -5.69
C PHE A 90 6.25 4.62 -6.39
N GLN A 91 7.30 4.15 -7.04
CA GLN A 91 8.03 4.98 -8.00
C GLN A 91 7.40 4.80 -9.37
N LEU A 92 7.03 5.91 -10.00
CA LEU A 92 6.46 5.98 -11.33
C LEU A 92 7.47 6.60 -12.28
N THR A 93 7.71 5.96 -13.42
CA THR A 93 8.59 6.46 -14.48
C THR A 93 7.85 6.37 -15.81
N CYS A 94 7.83 7.46 -16.55
CA CYS A 94 7.20 7.51 -17.87
C CYS A 94 7.77 6.46 -18.82
N MET A 95 6.89 5.74 -19.49
CA MET A 95 7.27 4.71 -20.46
C MET A 95 7.48 5.33 -21.84
N ARG A 96 8.53 4.89 -22.54
CA ARG A 96 8.72 5.24 -23.95
C ARG A 96 7.68 4.52 -24.80
N ILE A 97 6.98 5.28 -25.64
CA ILE A 97 6.04 4.74 -26.62
C ILE A 97 6.48 5.09 -28.04
N ARG A 98 6.05 4.27 -28.99
CA ARG A 98 6.11 4.62 -30.41
C ARG A 98 4.95 5.57 -30.71
N GLU A 99 5.27 6.79 -31.11
CA GLU A 99 4.25 7.76 -31.49
C GLU A 99 3.51 7.30 -32.76
N THR A 100 2.21 7.54 -32.78
CA THR A 100 1.32 7.31 -33.91
C THR A 100 0.42 8.54 -34.08
N LYS A 101 -0.47 8.53 -35.09
CA LYS A 101 -1.46 9.61 -35.27
C LYS A 101 -2.36 9.79 -34.05
N THR A 102 -2.61 8.72 -33.28
CA THR A 102 -3.53 8.70 -32.14
C THR A 102 -2.83 8.56 -30.78
N ALA A 103 -1.53 8.26 -30.75
CA ALA A 103 -0.75 8.14 -29.52
C ALA A 103 0.50 9.03 -29.59
N LYS A 104 0.59 10.03 -28.72
CA LYS A 104 1.74 10.94 -28.64
C LYS A 104 2.43 10.83 -27.30
N ASN A 105 3.73 11.12 -27.24
CA ASN A 105 4.43 11.21 -25.98
C ASN A 105 4.09 12.52 -25.27
N TRP A 106 3.44 12.40 -24.11
CA TRP A 106 3.13 13.54 -23.26
C TRP A 106 4.08 13.68 -22.07
N CYS A 107 5.01 12.74 -21.88
CA CYS A 107 5.97 12.79 -20.79
C CYS A 107 7.06 13.83 -21.03
N TRP A 108 7.45 14.54 -19.97
CA TRP A 108 8.55 15.51 -20.02
C TRP A 108 9.90 14.84 -20.31
N SER A 109 10.11 13.66 -19.75
CA SER A 109 11.31 12.84 -19.94
C SER A 109 11.04 11.42 -19.46
N TYR A 110 11.73 10.45 -20.05
CA TYR A 110 11.67 9.03 -19.66
C TYR A 110 12.65 8.65 -18.54
N SER A 111 13.59 9.53 -18.18
CA SER A 111 14.48 9.34 -17.03
C SER A 111 13.93 9.94 -15.74
N ARG A 112 12.91 10.80 -15.85
CA ARG A 112 12.25 11.40 -14.69
C ARG A 112 11.36 10.38 -14.02
N SER A 113 11.50 10.29 -12.70
CA SER A 113 10.63 9.47 -11.87
C SER A 113 10.10 10.28 -10.71
N ILE A 114 8.94 9.88 -10.20
CA ILE A 114 8.36 10.42 -8.99
C ILE A 114 8.02 9.30 -8.02
N THR A 115 8.00 9.60 -6.74
CA THR A 115 7.48 8.68 -5.72
C THR A 115 6.15 9.21 -5.21
N VAL A 116 5.12 8.37 -5.27
CA VAL A 116 3.78 8.70 -4.78
C VAL A 116 3.39 7.75 -3.65
N THR A 117 2.64 8.26 -2.66
CA THR A 117 2.03 7.44 -1.61
C THR A 117 0.60 7.07 -1.99
N ALA A 118 0.21 5.80 -1.84
CA ALA A 118 -1.17 5.37 -2.03
C ALA A 118 -2.06 5.88 -0.90
N THR A 119 -3.02 6.75 -1.25
CA THR A 119 -3.91 7.39 -0.26
C THR A 119 -5.39 7.26 -0.60
N ASN A 120 -5.72 6.76 -1.79
CA ASN A 120 -7.09 6.69 -2.26
C ASN A 120 -7.30 5.51 -3.23
N LEU A 121 -8.55 5.27 -3.59
CA LEU A 121 -9.00 4.34 -4.60
C LEU A 121 -9.52 5.16 -5.79
N CYS A 122 -9.11 4.80 -7.00
CA CYS A 122 -9.84 5.15 -8.20
C CYS A 122 -10.83 4.02 -8.50
N PRO A 123 -12.14 4.22 -8.28
CA PRO A 123 -13.12 3.15 -8.43
C PRO A 123 -13.35 2.79 -9.91
N PRO A 124 -13.79 1.55 -10.20
CA PRO A 124 -14.27 1.18 -11.53
C PRO A 124 -15.46 2.05 -11.95
N GLY A 125 -15.71 2.17 -13.26
CA GLY A 125 -16.78 3.00 -13.83
C GLY A 125 -16.33 4.42 -14.22
N SER A 126 -15.03 4.70 -14.19
CA SER A 126 -14.47 5.96 -14.71
C SER A 126 -14.78 6.15 -16.21
N ARG A 127 -14.95 7.40 -16.66
CA ARG A 127 -15.41 7.79 -18.01
C ARG A 127 -14.64 7.17 -19.19
N ASP A 128 -13.39 6.75 -19.00
CA ASP A 128 -12.54 6.08 -20.01
C ASP A 128 -12.10 4.66 -19.60
N GLY A 129 -12.62 4.18 -18.47
CA GLY A 129 -12.34 2.86 -17.93
C GLY A 129 -10.89 2.64 -17.47
N TRP A 130 -10.08 3.69 -17.29
CA TRP A 130 -8.69 3.54 -16.84
C TRP A 130 -8.58 2.84 -15.48
N CYS A 131 -9.53 3.12 -14.59
CA CYS A 131 -9.57 2.51 -13.26
C CYS A 131 -10.24 1.14 -13.22
N ASN A 132 -10.75 0.64 -14.35
CA ASN A 132 -11.41 -0.65 -14.43
C ASN A 132 -10.38 -1.78 -14.36
N PRO A 133 -10.62 -2.84 -13.57
CA PRO A 133 -9.86 -4.07 -13.66
C PRO A 133 -9.83 -4.63 -15.10
N PRO A 134 -8.74 -5.29 -15.53
CA PRO A 134 -7.53 -5.63 -14.76
C PRO A 134 -6.43 -4.55 -14.82
N ARG A 135 -6.75 -3.31 -15.20
CA ARG A 135 -5.74 -2.28 -15.48
C ARG A 135 -5.06 -1.79 -14.20
N ASN A 136 -3.73 -1.75 -14.23
CA ASN A 136 -2.93 -1.00 -13.26
C ASN A 136 -3.00 0.48 -13.61
N HIS A 137 -3.54 1.29 -12.70
CA HIS A 137 -3.75 2.71 -12.95
C HIS A 137 -3.53 3.53 -11.68
N PHE A 138 -2.94 4.71 -11.86
CA PHE A 138 -2.65 5.67 -10.81
C PHE A 138 -3.30 7.00 -11.20
N ASP A 139 -4.41 7.35 -10.56
CA ASP A 139 -5.01 8.66 -10.75
C ASP A 139 -4.38 9.64 -9.75
N LEU A 140 -3.60 10.60 -10.26
CA LEU A 140 -2.71 11.44 -9.47
C LEU A 140 -3.34 12.80 -9.17
N PRO A 141 -3.02 13.45 -8.04
CA PRO A 141 -3.20 14.88 -7.92
C PRO A 141 -2.58 15.63 -9.11
N TYR A 142 -3.29 16.63 -9.62
CA TYR A 142 -2.84 17.47 -10.73
C TYR A 142 -1.36 17.91 -10.65
N PRO A 143 -0.83 18.39 -9.50
CA PRO A 143 0.58 18.75 -9.38
C PRO A 143 1.55 17.56 -9.57
N ALA A 144 1.19 16.37 -9.07
CA ALA A 144 2.01 15.18 -9.21
C ALA A 144 2.03 14.69 -10.66
N TYR A 145 0.89 14.70 -11.36
CA TYR A 145 0.85 14.37 -12.78
C TYR A 145 1.73 15.31 -13.61
N LEU A 146 1.62 16.63 -13.39
CA LEU A 146 2.41 17.62 -14.14
C LEU A 146 3.91 17.52 -13.91
N SER A 147 4.34 16.87 -12.83
CA SER A 147 5.76 16.60 -12.61
C SER A 147 6.34 15.48 -13.50
N LEU A 148 5.47 14.69 -14.16
CA LEU A 148 5.85 13.65 -15.13
C LEU A 148 5.41 13.95 -16.56
N ALA A 149 4.19 14.46 -16.74
CA ALA A 149 3.56 14.58 -18.06
C ALA A 149 2.86 15.94 -18.27
N LYS A 150 2.74 16.31 -19.53
CA LYS A 150 2.02 17.48 -20.03
C LYS A 150 0.51 17.31 -19.82
N ARG A 151 -0.16 18.38 -19.42
CA ARG A 151 -1.61 18.41 -19.16
C ARG A 151 -2.41 17.91 -20.37
N GLU A 152 -1.99 18.35 -21.55
CA GLU A 152 -2.64 18.11 -22.85
C GLU A 152 -2.78 16.62 -23.15
N GLY A 153 -1.93 15.78 -22.56
CA GLY A 153 -2.01 14.34 -22.74
C GLY A 153 -3.23 13.70 -22.08
N GLY A 154 -3.69 14.24 -20.95
CA GLY A 154 -4.74 13.65 -20.11
C GLY A 154 -4.34 12.33 -19.42
N VAL A 155 -3.69 11.44 -20.17
CA VAL A 155 -3.19 10.13 -19.77
C VAL A 155 -1.75 9.94 -20.26
N ALA A 156 -0.92 9.26 -19.47
CA ALA A 156 0.40 8.84 -19.89
C ALA A 156 0.72 7.41 -19.42
N PRO A 157 1.39 6.58 -20.24
CA PRO A 157 1.84 5.26 -19.84
C PRO A 157 3.07 5.35 -18.95
N VAL A 158 3.12 4.52 -17.91
CA VAL A 158 4.22 4.48 -16.94
C VAL A 158 4.65 3.04 -16.67
N THR A 159 5.92 2.90 -16.30
CA THR A 159 6.37 1.78 -15.48
C THR A 159 6.26 2.17 -14.01
N TRP A 160 5.96 1.20 -13.16
CA TRP A 160 5.86 1.40 -11.73
C TRP A 160 6.57 0.28 -10.97
N ARG A 161 7.05 0.61 -9.78
CA ARG A 161 7.56 -0.37 -8.81
C ARG A 161 7.29 0.09 -7.39
N ARG A 162 7.09 -0.85 -6.47
CA ARG A 162 7.07 -0.60 -5.03
C ARG A 162 8.45 -0.12 -4.58
N VAL A 163 8.46 0.91 -3.74
CA VAL A 163 9.69 1.45 -3.13
C VAL A 163 9.49 1.71 -1.65
N PRO A 164 10.55 1.68 -0.82
CA PRO A 164 10.44 2.08 0.56
C PRO A 164 9.95 3.53 0.70
N CYS A 165 8.96 3.74 1.55
CA CYS A 165 8.47 5.04 1.95
C CYS A 165 9.47 5.75 2.86
N ARG A 166 9.96 6.91 2.40
CA ARG A 166 10.73 7.84 3.24
C ARG A 166 9.78 8.77 3.96
N LYS A 167 9.74 8.68 5.29
CA LYS A 167 8.90 9.53 6.16
C LYS A 167 9.76 10.28 7.17
N ARG A 168 9.37 11.52 7.48
CA ARG A 168 9.99 12.34 8.54
C ARG A 168 9.19 12.15 9.83
N GLY A 169 9.88 12.20 10.97
CA GLY A 169 9.27 11.87 12.25
C GLY A 169 8.92 10.38 12.36
N GLY A 170 8.09 10.04 13.34
CA GLY A 170 7.68 8.66 13.56
C GLY A 170 6.24 8.37 13.17
N ILE A 171 5.80 7.15 13.46
CA ILE A 171 4.44 6.70 13.15
C ILE A 171 3.44 7.53 13.96
N ARG A 172 2.35 7.92 13.30
CA ARG A 172 1.28 8.75 13.86
C ARG A 172 -0.02 7.97 14.03
N PHE A 173 -0.71 8.29 15.11
CA PHE A 173 -1.89 7.59 15.61
C PHE A 173 -3.00 8.60 15.88
N THR A 174 -4.01 8.64 15.00
CA THR A 174 -5.21 9.45 15.26
C THR A 174 -6.29 8.59 15.90
N VAL A 175 -6.62 8.88 17.14
CA VAL A 175 -7.66 8.17 17.88
C VAL A 175 -9.03 8.63 17.39
N GLY A 176 -9.88 7.69 16.99
CA GLY A 176 -11.22 7.95 16.47
C GLY A 176 -12.25 6.98 17.05
N GLY A 177 -13.50 7.16 16.61
CA GLY A 177 -14.63 6.40 17.13
C GLY A 177 -15.35 7.13 18.27
N ASN A 178 -15.92 6.38 19.20
CA ASN A 178 -16.75 6.86 20.30
C ASN A 178 -16.67 5.87 21.50
N PRO A 179 -17.32 6.13 22.65
CA PRO A 179 -17.22 5.27 23.84
C PRO A 179 -17.56 3.78 23.64
N TRP A 180 -18.29 3.45 22.56
CA TRP A 180 -18.71 2.08 22.22
C TRP A 180 -17.85 1.45 21.10
N PHE A 181 -17.11 2.27 20.35
CA PHE A 181 -16.36 1.85 19.19
C PHE A 181 -14.99 2.54 19.15
N PHE A 182 -13.92 1.77 19.33
CA PHE A 182 -12.56 2.29 19.20
C PHE A 182 -12.06 2.13 17.75
N MET A 183 -11.54 3.22 17.19
CA MET A 183 -10.87 3.20 15.90
C MET A 183 -9.56 3.98 15.98
N ILE A 184 -8.56 3.57 15.21
CA ILE A 184 -7.30 4.30 15.12
C ILE A 184 -6.83 4.37 13.67
N LEU A 185 -6.51 5.58 13.22
CA LEU A 185 -5.82 5.80 11.97
C LEU A 185 -4.32 5.69 12.23
N ILE A 186 -3.66 4.76 11.54
CA ILE A 186 -2.20 4.63 11.57
C ILE A 186 -1.66 5.22 10.27
N HIS A 187 -0.82 6.24 10.37
CA HIS A 187 -0.26 6.93 9.21
C HIS A 187 1.18 7.36 9.45
N ASN A 188 1.83 7.93 8.43
CA ASN A 188 3.26 8.28 8.46
C ASN A 188 4.18 7.06 8.69
N VAL A 189 3.80 5.90 8.14
CA VAL A 189 4.58 4.66 8.22
C VAL A 189 5.65 4.67 7.13
N GLY A 190 6.91 4.49 7.52
CA GLY A 190 8.06 4.33 6.64
C GLY A 190 8.23 2.88 6.16
N GLY A 191 9.37 2.57 5.54
CA GLY A 191 9.63 1.20 5.07
C GLY A 191 8.64 0.77 3.99
N ALA A 192 7.96 -0.37 4.13
CA ALA A 192 6.97 -0.78 3.12
C ALA A 192 5.79 0.20 2.97
N GLY A 193 5.50 0.97 4.03
CA GLY A 193 4.45 1.98 4.09
C GLY A 193 3.06 1.42 4.39
N ASP A 194 2.70 0.30 3.78
CA ASP A 194 1.45 -0.41 4.05
C ASP A 194 1.56 -1.36 5.25
N VAL A 195 0.64 -1.17 6.20
CA VAL A 195 0.53 -1.99 7.40
C VAL A 195 -0.27 -3.25 7.07
N ARG A 196 0.27 -4.43 7.37
CA ARG A 196 -0.36 -5.74 7.18
C ARG A 196 -1.17 -6.20 8.39
N SER A 197 -0.64 -6.00 9.60
CA SER A 197 -1.34 -6.38 10.83
C SER A 197 -0.96 -5.46 11.99
N VAL A 198 -1.88 -5.33 12.95
CA VAL A 198 -1.71 -4.50 14.14
C VAL A 198 -2.18 -5.28 15.37
N LYS A 199 -1.37 -5.26 16.43
CA LYS A 199 -1.84 -5.59 17.77
C LYS A 199 -1.79 -4.34 18.64
N ILE A 200 -2.76 -4.18 19.53
CA ILE A 200 -2.84 -3.11 20.51
C ILE A 200 -2.69 -3.67 21.92
N GLY A 201 -2.05 -2.92 22.81
CA GLY A 201 -1.97 -3.23 24.23
C GLY A 201 -2.19 -1.97 25.07
N CYS A 202 -2.71 -2.16 26.27
CA CYS A 202 -2.78 -1.16 27.33
C CYS A 202 -2.43 -1.81 28.69
N PRO A 203 -2.19 -1.05 29.78
CA PRO A 203 -1.63 -1.57 31.03
C PRO A 203 -2.35 -2.79 31.63
N TYR A 204 -3.65 -2.90 31.39
CA TYR A 204 -4.51 -3.94 31.96
C TYR A 204 -4.79 -5.09 30.98
N THR A 205 -4.05 -5.15 29.88
CA THR A 205 -4.29 -6.09 28.79
C THR A 205 -2.98 -6.63 28.21
N GLY A 206 -2.97 -7.91 27.83
CA GLY A 206 -1.98 -8.40 26.86
C GLY A 206 -2.23 -7.84 25.45
N TRP A 207 -1.38 -8.21 24.50
CA TRP A 207 -1.53 -7.83 23.10
C TRP A 207 -2.82 -8.40 22.48
N VAL A 208 -3.63 -7.51 21.91
CA VAL A 208 -4.92 -7.84 21.27
C VAL A 208 -4.79 -7.60 19.77
N PRO A 209 -5.14 -8.57 18.91
CA PRO A 209 -5.19 -8.31 17.48
C PRO A 209 -6.27 -7.27 17.16
N MET A 210 -5.92 -6.32 16.31
CA MET A 210 -6.85 -5.39 15.69
C MET A 210 -7.23 -5.89 14.30
N TYR A 211 -8.42 -5.54 13.83
CA TYR A 211 -8.85 -5.79 12.45
C TYR A 211 -8.90 -4.48 11.67
N ARG A 212 -8.60 -4.58 10.36
CA ARG A 212 -8.69 -3.46 9.44
C ARG A 212 -10.17 -3.17 9.20
N ASN A 213 -10.63 -2.00 9.61
CA ASN A 213 -11.99 -1.56 9.35
C ASN A 213 -12.11 -1.10 7.88
N TRP A 214 -11.28 -0.14 7.51
CA TRP A 214 -11.30 0.50 6.21
C TRP A 214 -9.95 1.16 5.93
N GLY A 215 -9.29 0.84 4.83
CA GLY A 215 -8.03 1.47 4.46
C GLY A 215 -6.96 1.32 5.55
N ALA A 216 -6.50 2.44 6.11
CA ALA A 216 -5.54 2.51 7.22
C ALA A 216 -6.19 2.66 8.62
N LEU A 217 -7.51 2.53 8.72
CA LEU A 217 -8.25 2.53 9.98
C LEU A 217 -8.34 1.13 10.57
N TRP A 218 -7.90 0.99 11.81
CA TRP A 218 -7.89 -0.24 12.58
C TRP A 218 -8.82 -0.13 13.78
N THR A 219 -9.43 -1.24 14.18
CA THR A 219 -10.37 -1.28 15.30
C THR A 219 -10.17 -2.55 16.13
N VAL A 220 -10.66 -2.51 17.36
CA VAL A 220 -10.63 -3.61 18.31
C VAL A 220 -11.99 -3.66 19.03
N ARG A 221 -12.54 -4.87 19.20
CA ARG A 221 -13.80 -5.11 19.94
C ARG A 221 -13.54 -5.30 21.42
N ARG A 222 -12.69 -4.46 22.00
CA ARG A 222 -12.34 -4.52 23.42
C ARG A 222 -12.17 -3.12 23.95
N GLN A 223 -12.60 -2.92 25.19
CA GLN A 223 -12.47 -1.61 25.82
C GLN A 223 -10.99 -1.31 26.08
N MET A 224 -10.48 -0.27 25.44
CA MET A 224 -9.11 0.19 25.62
C MET A 224 -9.12 1.40 26.56
N ARG A 225 -8.23 1.41 27.55
CA ARG A 225 -8.11 2.48 28.55
C ARG A 225 -6.65 2.69 28.94
N GLY A 226 -6.32 3.91 29.33
CA GLY A 226 -4.95 4.29 29.66
C GLY A 226 -4.06 4.42 28.43
N GLN A 227 -2.75 4.38 28.63
CA GLN A 227 -1.78 4.50 27.55
C GLN A 227 -1.87 3.31 26.58
N LEU A 228 -1.71 3.57 25.28
CA LEU A 228 -1.82 2.53 24.26
C LEU A 228 -0.46 2.29 23.60
N SER A 229 -0.13 1.02 23.42
CA SER A 229 1.02 0.56 22.65
C SER A 229 0.56 -0.24 21.44
N PHE A 230 1.36 -0.24 20.38
CA PHE A 230 1.05 -0.92 19.13
C PHE A 230 2.21 -1.79 18.68
N LEU A 231 1.93 -3.02 18.28
CA LEU A 231 2.84 -3.86 17.50
C LEU A 231 2.32 -3.84 16.06
N ILE A 232 3.08 -3.20 15.18
CA ILE A 232 2.71 -2.97 13.79
C ILE A 232 3.59 -3.86 12.93
N THR A 233 3.00 -4.59 11.99
CA THR A 233 3.73 -5.39 11.00
C THR A 233 3.40 -4.88 9.61
N THR A 234 4.42 -4.59 8.80
CA THR A 234 4.29 -4.11 7.41
C THR A 234 4.22 -5.26 6.40
N SER A 235 3.88 -4.95 5.15
CA SER A 235 3.75 -5.96 4.08
C SER A 235 5.05 -6.72 3.79
N ASP A 236 6.21 -6.10 4.07
CA ASP A 236 7.55 -6.71 4.00
C ASP A 236 7.88 -7.66 5.17
N GLY A 237 6.92 -7.92 6.06
CA GLY A 237 7.07 -8.84 7.19
C GLY A 237 7.81 -8.27 8.39
N ARG A 238 8.34 -7.04 8.30
CA ARG A 238 8.99 -6.38 9.44
C ARG A 238 7.95 -5.91 10.44
N SER A 239 8.35 -5.91 11.72
CA SER A 239 7.51 -5.40 12.80
C SER A 239 8.22 -4.36 13.65
N VAL A 240 7.44 -3.42 14.19
CA VAL A 240 7.90 -2.41 15.14
C VAL A 240 6.93 -2.33 16.32
N VAL A 241 7.46 -2.14 17.53
CA VAL A 241 6.68 -1.84 18.72
C VAL A 241 6.72 -0.33 19.00
N ALA A 242 5.57 0.32 18.86
CA ALA A 242 5.34 1.67 19.30
C ALA A 242 4.84 1.66 20.76
N ARG A 243 5.78 1.68 21.72
CA ARG A 243 5.46 1.65 23.17
C ARG A 243 4.90 2.99 23.63
N ASN A 244 3.81 2.95 24.41
CA ASN A 244 3.14 4.12 24.97
C ASN A 244 2.90 5.24 23.95
N ALA A 245 2.60 4.86 22.70
CA ALA A 245 2.47 5.76 21.57
C ALA A 245 1.31 6.76 21.70
N VAL A 246 0.26 6.36 22.44
CA VAL A 246 -0.87 7.22 22.78
C VAL A 246 -0.91 7.37 24.30
N GLY A 247 -0.91 8.62 24.80
CA GLY A 247 -0.84 8.93 26.23
C GLY A 247 -2.11 8.55 27.00
N LYS A 248 -2.02 8.43 28.33
CA LYS A 248 -3.08 7.89 29.22
C LYS A 248 -4.46 8.55 29.08
N TYR A 249 -4.50 9.85 28.80
CA TYR A 249 -5.72 10.67 28.79
C TYR A 249 -6.15 11.08 27.37
N TRP A 250 -5.96 10.18 26.41
CA TRP A 250 -6.36 10.41 25.03
C TRP A 250 -7.87 10.69 24.91
N LYS A 251 -8.21 11.55 23.96
CA LYS A 251 -9.58 11.86 23.55
C LYS A 251 -9.75 11.53 22.07
N PHE A 252 -10.98 11.24 21.65
CA PHE A 252 -11.28 11.07 20.24
C PHE A 252 -10.98 12.34 19.45
N GLY A 253 -10.44 12.18 18.25
CA GLY A 253 -9.96 13.25 17.37
C GLY A 253 -8.48 13.62 17.56
N GLN A 254 -7.83 13.19 18.64
CA GLN A 254 -6.42 13.53 18.88
C GLN A 254 -5.47 12.67 18.05
N THR A 255 -4.40 13.30 17.57
CA THR A 255 -3.28 12.62 16.89
C THR A 255 -2.04 12.64 17.77
N TRP A 256 -1.40 11.48 17.88
CA TRP A 256 -0.17 11.27 18.65
C TRP A 256 0.95 10.80 17.73
N GLU A 257 2.17 11.24 17.98
CA GLU A 257 3.37 10.78 17.27
C GLU A 257 4.26 10.03 18.27
N CYS A 258 4.75 8.86 17.87
CA CYS A 258 5.76 8.12 18.64
C CYS A 258 7.09 8.11 17.89
N GLY A 259 8.23 7.93 18.57
CA GLY A 259 9.54 7.86 17.92
C GLY A 259 9.80 6.58 17.10
N ALA A 260 8.90 5.59 17.16
CA ALA A 260 9.08 4.34 16.43
C ALA A 260 8.85 4.52 14.92
N GLN A 261 9.70 3.89 14.11
CA GLN A 261 9.62 3.97 12.65
C GLN A 261 10.30 2.76 11.98
N PHE A 262 9.80 2.39 10.80
CA PHE A 262 10.47 1.48 9.88
C PHE A 262 11.53 2.25 9.10
N ARG A 263 12.80 1.98 9.38
CA ARG A 263 13.95 2.58 8.71
C ARG A 263 14.49 1.68 7.61
#